data_AF-A0A329R6H7-F1
#
_entry.id   AF-A0A329R6H7-F1
#
_cell.length_a   1.000
_cell.length_b   1.000
_cell.length_c   1.000
_cell.angle_alpha   90.00
_cell.angle_beta   90.00
_cell.angle_gamma   90.00
#
_symmetry.space_group_name_H-M   'P 1'
#
loop_
_entity.id
_entity.type
_entity.pdbx_description
1 polymer ?
#
loop_
_entity_poly.entity_id
_entity_poly.type
_entity_poly.pdbx_seq_one_letter_code
_entity_poly.pdbx_strand_id
1 'polypeptide(L)' 'MDKKGNYICVCLYVDDMIIAAKTSKEIQEVKMAPTYSFMMKALGEAKYILGMEIDHALTNRADSLLRRRGEPV' A
#
# COMPACT_ATOMS: atom_id res chain seq x y z
N MET A 1 4.35 -27.31 6.31
CA MET A 1 5.49 -26.49 5.88
C MET A 1 4.94 -25.33 5.07
N ASP A 2 4.36 -24.34 5.76
CA ASP A 2 3.78 -23.15 5.13
C ASP A 2 4.91 -22.23 4.68
N LYS A 3 5.33 -22.35 3.42
CA LYS A 3 6.13 -21.32 2.77
C LYS A 3 5.23 -20.12 2.53
N LYS A 4 5.00 -19.30 3.56
CA LYS A 4 4.52 -17.93 3.38
C LYS A 4 5.61 -17.17 2.64
N GLY A 5 5.68 -17.33 1.33
CA GLY A 5 6.54 -16.52 0.47
C GLY A 5 6.21 -15.06 0.73
N ASN A 6 7.24 -14.26 0.96
CA ASN A 6 7.06 -12.82 1.09
C ASN A 6 6.85 -12.28 -0.33
N TYR A 7 5.61 -11.91 -0.63
CA TYR A 7 5.24 -11.32 -1.91
C TYR A 7 5.38 -9.81 -1.82
N ILE A 8 6.04 -9.23 -2.80
CA ILE A 8 6.14 -7.78 -3.00
C ILE A 8 5.47 -7.48 -4.33
N CYS A 9 4.47 -6.62 -4.30
CA CYS A 9 3.78 -6.12 -5.49
C CYS A 9 4.26 -4.70 -5.77
N VAL A 10 4.68 -4.45 -7.02
CA VAL A 10 5.05 -3.11 -7.49
C VAL A 10 4.15 -2.78 -8.67
N CYS A 11 3.37 -1.70 -8.54
CA CYS A 11 2.55 -1.15 -9.62
C CYS A 11 3.18 0.16 -10.10
N LEU A 12 3.35 0.30 -11.42
CA LEU A 12 3.94 1.48 -12.05
C LEU A 12 2.92 2.12 -12.98
N TYR A 13 2.73 3.43 -12.85
CA TYR A 13 1.95 4.25 -13.75
C TYR A 13 2.71 5.54 -14.06
N VAL A 14 3.41 5.59 -15.20
CA VAL A 14 4.23 6.72 -15.65
C VAL A 14 5.16 7.25 -14.53
N ASP A 15 4.74 8.31 -13.83
CA ASP A 15 5.49 8.96 -12.73
C ASP A 15 5.16 8.41 -11.33
N ASP A 16 4.04 7.68 -11.19
CA ASP A 16 3.55 7.14 -9.93
C ASP A 16 3.96 5.67 -9.75
N MET A 17 4.49 5.34 -8.57
CA MET A 17 4.84 3.98 -8.18
C MET A 17 4.19 3.63 -6.86
N ILE A 18 3.50 2.49 -6.82
CA ILE A 18 2.99 1.89 -5.59
C ILE A 18 3.77 0.63 -5.28
N ILE A 19 4.22 0.53 -4.03
CA ILE A 19 4.87 -0.66 -3.49
C ILE A 19 3.98 -1.20 -2.37
N ALA A 20 3.52 -2.44 -2.52
CA ALA A 20 2.79 -3.18 -1.51
C ALA A 20 3.61 -4.39 -1.07
N ALA A 21 3.93 -4.47 0.21
CA ALA A 21 4.59 -5.63 0.80
C ALA A 21 3.99 -5.94 2.16
N LYS A 22 4.27 -7.14 2.67
CA LYS A 22 3.75 -7.61 3.94
C LYS A 22 4.39 -6.91 5.14
N THR A 23 5.65 -6.49 5.00
CA THR A 23 6.38 -5.80 6.07
C THR A 23 6.92 -4.46 5.57
N SER A 24 6.96 -3.47 6.46
CA SER A 24 7.52 -2.15 6.15
C SER A 24 9.01 -2.23 5.77
N LYS A 25 9.74 -3.22 6.29
CA LYS A 25 11.15 -3.46 5.95
C LYS A 25 11.32 -3.81 4.47
N GLU A 26 10.48 -4.70 3.94
CA GLU A 26 10.47 -5.06 2.51
C GLU A 26 10.10 -3.87 1.62
N ILE A 27 9.15 -3.03 2.06
CA ILE A 27 8.81 -1.78 1.35
C ILE A 27 10.03 -0.87 1.28
N GLN A 28 10.78 -0.70 2.38
CA GLN A 28 11.96 0.17 2.40
C GLN A 28 13.07 -0.35 1.49
N GLU A 29 13.36 -1.65 1.53
CA GLU A 29 14.36 -2.27 0.66
C GLU A 29 14.03 -2.06 -0.83
N VAL A 30 12.78 -2.29 -1.22
CA VAL A 30 12.33 -2.09 -2.61
C VAL A 30 12.23 -0.61 -2.98
N LYS A 31 11.92 0.28 -2.04
CA LYS A 31 11.89 1.73 -2.28
C LYS A 31 13.28 2.32 -2.50
N MET A 32 14.32 1.78 -1.84
CA MET A 32 15.68 2.31 -1.95
C MET A 32 16.26 2.19 -3.36
N ALA A 33 16.02 1.07 -4.06
CA ALA A 33 16.60 0.84 -5.38
C ALA A 33 16.12 1.85 -6.45
N PRO A 34 14.80 2.14 -6.58
CA PRO A 34 14.30 3.17 -7.49
C PRO A 34 14.57 4.59 -7.00
N THR A 35 14.57 4.85 -5.69
CA THR A 35 14.85 6.20 -5.16
C THR A 35 16.25 6.68 -5.53
N TYR A 36 17.23 5.77 -5.52
CA TYR A 36 18.60 6.06 -5.96
C TYR A 36 18.68 6.36 -7.46
N SER A 37 17.87 5.69 -8.27
CA SER A 37 17.95 5.76 -9.74
C SER A 37 17.03 6.82 -10.37
N PHE A 38 15.96 7.24 -9.70
CA PHE A 38 14.86 8.03 -10.30
C PHE A 38 14.45 9.29 -9.53
N MET A 39 15.24 9.78 -8.55
CA MET A 39 14.89 10.96 -7.72
C MET A 39 13.42 10.95 -7.24
N MET A 40 12.92 9.76 -6.87
CA MET A 40 11.52 9.60 -6.50
C MET A 40 11.20 10.28 -5.18
N LYS A 41 10.13 11.08 -5.16
CA LYS A 41 9.61 11.67 -3.92
C LYS A 41 8.77 10.63 -3.16
N ALA A 42 9.06 10.47 -1.87
CA ALA A 42 8.20 9.68 -1.01
C ALA A 42 6.86 10.42 -0.77
N LEU A 43 5.77 9.89 -1.31
CA LEU A 43 4.43 10.45 -1.14
C LEU A 43 3.72 9.97 0.14
N GLY A 44 4.34 9.04 0.89
CA GLY A 44 3.77 8.48 2.12
C GLY A 44 2.85 7.28 1.84
N GLU A 45 1.91 7.04 2.75
CA GLU A 45 0.89 6.00 2.59
C GLU A 45 -0.08 6.37 1.47
N ALA A 46 -0.18 5.52 0.43
CA ALA A 46 -1.02 5.78 -0.73
C ALA A 46 -2.51 5.60 -0.37
N LYS A 47 -3.25 6.69 -0.16
CA LYS A 47 -4.70 6.62 0.17
C LYS A 47 -5.61 6.63 -1.06
N TYR A 48 -5.17 7.30 -2.13
CA TYR A 48 -5.88 7.36 -3.40
C TYR A 48 -4.89 7.24 -4.56
N ILE A 49 -5.20 6.43 -5.57
CA ILE A 49 -4.47 6.39 -6.85
C ILE A 49 -5.45 6.29 -8.02
N LEU A 50 -5.25 7.08 -9.07
CA LEU A 50 -6.09 7.02 -10.29
C LEU A 50 -7.61 7.10 -10.00
N GLY A 51 -8.01 7.82 -8.94
CA GLY A 51 -9.41 7.90 -8.50
C GLY A 51 -9.93 6.68 -7.72
N MET A 52 -9.08 5.68 -7.45
CA MET A 52 -9.36 4.53 -6.60
C MET A 52 -8.86 4.78 -5.18
N GLU A 53 -9.71 4.49 -4.19
CA GLU A 53 -9.34 4.48 -2.78
C GLU A 53 -8.62 3.18 -2.42
N ILE A 54 -7.48 3.27 -1.76
CA ILE A 54 -6.72 2.13 -1.28
C ILE A 54 -6.92 2.00 0.23
N ASP A 55 -7.53 0.89 0.63
CA ASP A 55 -7.65 0.51 2.05
C ASP A 55 -6.45 -0.36 2.47
N HIS A 56 -5.64 0.17 3.38
CA HIS A 56 -4.54 -0.54 4.01
C HIS A 56 -5.08 -1.36 5.19
N ALA A 57 -5.88 -2.39 4.88
CA ALA A 57 -6.54 -3.22 5.87
C ALA A 57 -5.54 -4.13 6.63
N LEU A 58 -4.73 -3.52 7.49
CA LEU A 58 -3.91 -4.14 8.53
C LEU A 58 -4.46 -3.87 9.94
N THR A 59 -5.46 -3.00 10.09
CA THR A 59 -6.11 -2.70 11.38
C THR A 59 -7.60 -2.99 11.31
N ASN A 60 -8.00 -4.00 12.08
CA ASN A 60 -9.37 -4.34 12.46
C ASN A 60 -10.45 -4.27 11.37
N ARG A 61 -10.78 -5.46 10.83
CA ARG A 61 -12.00 -5.81 10.08
C ARG A 61 -13.34 -5.43 10.77
N ALA A 62 -13.32 -4.72 11.90
CA ALA A 62 -14.51 -4.29 12.62
C ALA A 62 -15.10 -2.98 12.07
N ASP A 63 -14.28 -2.06 11.52
CA ASP A 63 -14.76 -0.70 11.22
C ASP A 63 -15.45 -0.56 9.86
N SER A 64 -14.96 -1.27 8.84
CA SER A 64 -15.58 -1.28 7.50
C SER A 64 -16.93 -2.02 7.45
N LEU A 65 -17.24 -2.86 8.45
CA LEU A 65 -18.56 -3.46 8.63
C LEU A 65 -19.57 -2.52 9.31
N LEU A 66 -19.11 -1.57 10.13
CA LEU A 66 -19.97 -0.60 10.80
C LEU A 66 -20.46 0.49 9.83
N ARG A 67 -19.63 0.88 8.85
CA ARG A 67 -20.03 1.84 7.79
C ARG A 67 -21.11 1.32 6.84
N ARG A 68 -21.28 -0.01 6.73
CA ARG A 68 -22.37 -0.61 5.94
C ARG A 68 -23.72 -0.64 6.67
N ARG A 69 -23.77 -0.31 7.97
CA ARG A 69 -25.02 -0.32 8.76
C ARG A 69 -25.76 1.02 8.84
N GLY A 70 -25.31 2.04 8.12
CA GLY A 70 -26.14 3.21 7.81
C GLY A 70 -26.69 3.96 9.03
N GLU A 71 -25.84 4.36 9.98
CA GLU A 71 -26.25 5.35 10.99
C GLU A 71 -25.71 6.74 10.60
N PRO A 72 -26.57 7.77 10.52
CA PRO A 72 -26.16 9.13 10.18
C PRO A 72 -25.46 9.83 11.36
N VAL A 73 -24.51 10.70 11.01
CA VAL A 73 -23.86 11.66 11.91
C VAL A 73 -24.83 12.67 12.51
#